data_AF-A0A7S1C683-F1
#
_entry.id   AF-A0A7S1C683-F1
#
_cell.length_a   1.000
_cell.length_b   1.000
_cell.length_c   1.000
_cell.angle_alpha   90.00
_cell.angle_beta   90.00
_cell.angle_gamma   90.00
#
_symmetry.space_group_name_H-M   'P 1'
#
loop_
_entity.id
_entity.type
_entity.pdbx_description
1 polymer ?
#
loop_
_entity_poly.entity_id
_entity_poly.type
_entity_poly.pdbx_seq_one_letter_code
_entity_poly.pdbx_strand_id
1 'polypeptide(L)'
;ALPISPVDITAEVEISAGCGEDRIRNLLENNTESYWETGQKDGADKRWIQIDLPAPAAKDDGAGAGEAKNEDDAGPNEAEEDVRTISEVAIYVNFVQDKKYPVSSVSMRAGRSADLLPAVPIDVVAPPAKFAGWITLRPKSGPGGAPSLAKARCVRLEFTAPGKMRVRGVRVYASPKTTAPVPKPAAGERVEMPRVLLSELAAAALGEDGCASPDNAPARNAALLMFRQLARQVFSQLVRRGADAPPPPLDLDRQT
;
A
#
# COMPACT_ATOMS: atom_id res chain seq x y z
N ALA A 1 -12.60 -11.31 7.45
CA ALA A 1 -11.28 -10.67 7.51
C ALA A 1 -11.40 -9.15 7.52
N LEU A 2 -10.88 -8.52 8.57
CA LEU A 2 -10.64 -7.09 8.64
C LEU A 2 -9.59 -6.73 7.56
N PRO A 3 -9.64 -5.52 6.98
CA PRO A 3 -8.57 -5.06 6.10
C PRO A 3 -7.28 -5.03 6.92
N ILE A 4 -6.30 -5.84 6.52
CA ILE A 4 -5.02 -5.88 7.22
C ILE A 4 -4.29 -4.58 6.87
N SER A 5 -4.00 -3.77 7.89
CA SER A 5 -3.31 -2.50 7.71
C SER A 5 -1.87 -2.76 7.24
N PRO A 6 -1.36 -1.97 6.28
CA PRO A 6 0.04 -2.05 5.88
C PRO A 6 0.97 -1.77 7.08
N VAL A 7 2.13 -2.42 7.09
CA VAL A 7 3.16 -2.28 8.14
C VAL A 7 4.25 -1.33 7.65
N ASP A 8 4.62 -0.35 8.46
CA ASP A 8 5.76 0.54 8.18
C ASP A 8 7.07 -0.23 8.31
N ILE A 9 7.83 -0.30 7.22
CA ILE A 9 9.11 -1.01 7.11
C ILE A 9 10.23 -0.06 6.70
N THR A 10 10.05 1.24 6.87
CA THR A 10 11.00 2.29 6.44
C THR A 10 12.41 2.09 7.02
N ALA A 11 12.53 1.52 8.23
CA ALA A 11 13.81 1.24 8.86
C ALA A 11 14.49 -0.04 8.36
N GLU A 12 13.79 -0.89 7.61
CA GLU A 12 14.29 -2.19 7.14
C GLU A 12 14.73 -2.17 5.67
N VAL A 13 14.47 -1.09 4.93
CA VAL A 13 14.76 -1.00 3.50
C VAL A 13 16.16 -0.46 3.22
N GLU A 14 16.72 -0.88 2.09
CA GLU A 14 17.88 -0.23 1.51
C GLU A 14 17.41 0.84 0.51
N ILE A 15 18.02 2.04 0.57
CA ILE A 15 17.71 3.13 -0.35
C ILE A 15 18.97 3.58 -1.07
N SER A 16 18.87 3.70 -2.40
CA SER A 16 19.88 4.29 -3.28
C SER A 16 19.26 5.41 -4.13
N ALA A 17 20.09 6.30 -4.68
CA ALA A 17 19.63 7.36 -5.56
C ALA A 17 20.55 7.50 -6.77
N GLY A 18 19.99 7.97 -7.89
CA GLY A 18 20.72 8.15 -9.14
C GLY A 18 21.67 9.34 -9.14
N CYS A 19 21.52 10.25 -8.18
CA CYS A 19 22.42 11.37 -7.96
C CYS A 19 22.36 11.90 -6.52
N GLY A 20 23.37 12.72 -6.16
CA GLY A 20 23.42 13.38 -4.85
C GLY A 20 23.46 12.37 -3.71
N GLU A 21 24.52 11.57 -3.61
CA GLU A 21 24.68 10.56 -2.56
C GLU A 21 24.74 11.18 -1.15
N ASP A 22 25.22 12.42 -1.06
CA ASP A 22 25.21 13.17 0.18
C ASP A 22 23.77 13.29 0.70
N ARG A 23 23.55 12.79 1.93
CA ARG A 23 22.31 12.96 2.69
C ARG A 23 21.11 12.13 2.23
N ILE A 24 21.30 11.08 1.44
CA ILE A 24 20.17 10.17 1.11
C ILE A 24 19.51 9.57 2.37
N ARG A 25 20.29 9.35 3.43
CA ARG A 25 19.79 8.89 4.74
C ARG A 25 18.78 9.85 5.39
N ASN A 26 18.84 11.15 5.09
CA ASN A 26 17.88 12.12 5.60
C ASN A 26 16.44 11.79 5.18
N LEU A 27 16.26 11.08 4.06
CA LEU A 27 14.93 10.68 3.60
C LEU A 27 14.25 9.67 4.53
N LEU A 28 15.03 8.87 5.26
CA LEU A 28 14.52 7.88 6.20
C LEU A 28 14.32 8.46 7.61
N GLU A 29 14.88 9.64 7.85
CA GLU A 29 14.67 10.37 9.10
C GLU A 29 13.24 10.92 9.10
N ASN A 30 12.51 10.73 10.20
CA ASN A 30 11.20 11.34 10.37
C ASN A 30 11.32 12.84 10.70
N ASN A 31 12.11 13.57 9.91
CA ASN A 31 12.47 14.96 10.10
C ASN A 31 12.13 15.75 8.84
N THR A 32 11.15 16.64 8.94
CA THR A 32 10.73 17.46 7.80
C THR A 32 11.72 18.57 7.46
N GLU A 33 12.71 18.85 8.31
CA GLU A 33 13.72 19.88 8.05
C GLU A 33 14.91 19.37 7.25
N SER A 34 15.21 18.07 7.32
CA SER A 34 16.23 17.43 6.51
C SER A 34 15.69 17.09 5.11
N TYR A 35 16.59 17.04 4.13
CA TYR A 35 16.23 16.75 2.75
C TYR A 35 17.39 16.13 1.98
N TRP A 36 17.02 15.38 0.95
CA TRP A 36 17.87 15.02 -0.17
C TRP A 36 17.69 16.05 -1.30
N GLU A 37 18.78 16.47 -1.93
CA GLU A 37 18.80 17.43 -3.03
C GLU A 37 19.55 16.84 -4.22
N THR A 38 18.98 16.95 -5.42
CA THR A 38 19.69 16.54 -6.65
C THR A 38 20.82 17.50 -6.99
N GLY A 39 21.91 17.01 -7.57
CA GLY A 39 23.01 17.83 -8.07
C GLY A 39 22.63 18.75 -9.24
N GLN A 40 23.48 19.75 -9.50
CA GLN A 40 23.22 20.81 -10.50
C GLN A 40 23.41 20.35 -11.95
N LYS A 41 24.20 19.29 -12.18
CA LYS A 41 24.60 18.79 -13.50
C LYS A 41 23.92 17.47 -13.87
N ASP A 42 22.94 17.05 -13.09
CA ASP A 42 22.31 15.77 -13.29
C ASP A 42 21.25 15.89 -14.39
N GLY A 43 21.53 15.21 -15.51
CA GLY A 43 20.54 14.98 -16.57
C GLY A 43 19.27 14.34 -16.00
N ALA A 44 18.15 14.48 -16.71
CA ALA A 44 16.85 14.00 -16.25
C ALA A 44 16.88 12.52 -15.82
N ASP A 45 17.69 11.70 -16.50
CA ASP A 45 17.82 10.25 -16.26
C ASP A 45 18.44 9.88 -14.90
N LYS A 46 19.00 10.84 -14.16
CA LYS A 46 19.70 10.60 -12.88
C LYS A 46 18.84 10.91 -11.65
N ARG A 47 17.61 11.40 -11.83
CA ARG A 47 16.77 11.87 -10.72
C ARG A 47 15.82 10.77 -10.27
N TRP A 48 16.38 9.79 -9.58
CA TRP A 48 15.60 8.68 -9.04
C TRP A 48 16.03 8.30 -7.64
N ILE A 49 15.09 7.72 -6.89
CA ILE A 49 15.32 7.03 -5.61
C ILE A 49 14.86 5.59 -5.82
N GLN A 50 15.72 4.63 -5.51
CA GLN A 50 15.39 3.21 -5.53
C GLN A 50 15.35 2.68 -4.10
N ILE A 51 14.34 1.86 -3.84
CA ILE A 51 14.03 1.25 -2.56
C ILE A 51 14.05 -0.25 -2.80
N ASP A 52 14.92 -0.94 -2.08
CA ASP A 52 15.09 -2.38 -2.16
C ASP A 52 14.77 -3.01 -0.80
N LEU A 53 13.92 -4.03 -0.81
CA LEU A 53 13.78 -4.90 0.34
C LEU A 53 15.03 -5.78 0.46
N PRO A 54 15.61 -5.91 1.66
CA PRO A 54 16.75 -6.79 1.87
C PRO A 54 16.39 -8.20 1.42
N ALA A 55 17.35 -8.89 0.81
CA ALA A 55 17.20 -10.28 0.39
C ALA A 55 16.68 -11.12 1.58
N PRO A 56 15.80 -12.11 1.35
CA PRO A 56 15.43 -13.02 2.42
C PRO A 56 16.74 -13.67 2.87
N ALA A 57 16.96 -13.79 4.18
CA ALA A 57 18.11 -14.55 4.66
C ALA A 57 18.05 -15.91 3.96
N ALA A 58 19.08 -16.23 3.16
CA ALA A 58 19.20 -17.55 2.58
C ALA A 58 19.07 -18.52 3.74
N LYS A 59 18.13 -19.46 3.67
CA LYS A 59 18.14 -20.57 4.62
C LYS A 59 19.51 -21.20 4.43
N ASP A 60 20.28 -21.21 5.50
CA ASP A 60 21.53 -21.94 5.55
C ASP A 60 21.13 -23.40 5.39
N ASP A 61 21.07 -23.84 4.14
CA ASP A 61 20.77 -25.20 3.75
C ASP A 61 21.93 -26.02 4.29
N GLY A 62 21.80 -26.43 5.55
CA GLY A 62 22.79 -27.19 6.27
C GLY A 62 23.28 -28.30 5.35
N ALA A 63 24.58 -28.28 5.07
CA ALA A 63 25.27 -29.23 4.22
C ALA A 63 25.03 -30.66 4.69
N GLY A 64 23.93 -31.25 4.23
CA GLY A 64 23.62 -32.66 4.33
C GLY A 64 23.98 -33.30 3.01
N ALA A 65 25.22 -33.76 2.88
CA ALA A 65 25.57 -34.74 1.87
C ALA A 65 24.68 -35.97 2.07
N GLY A 66 23.85 -36.32 1.08
CA GLY A 66 22.94 -37.45 1.20
C GLY A 66 22.15 -37.74 -0.07
N GLU A 67 22.78 -38.51 -0.95
CA GLU A 67 22.21 -39.49 -1.89
C GLU A 67 21.09 -39.09 -2.86
N ALA A 68 21.40 -39.27 -4.14
CA ALA A 68 20.48 -39.22 -5.27
C ALA A 68 19.30 -40.19 -5.12
N LYS A 69 18.08 -39.67 -5.24
CA LYS A 69 16.89 -40.46 -5.57
C LYS A 69 15.98 -39.73 -6.55
N ASN A 70 15.88 -40.37 -7.72
CA ASN A 70 14.78 -40.52 -8.67
C ASN A 70 13.96 -39.30 -9.12
N GLU A 71 14.01 -39.13 -10.44
CA GLU A 71 13.05 -38.43 -11.28
C GLU A 71 11.70 -39.16 -11.24
N ASP A 72 10.73 -38.58 -10.52
CA ASP A 72 9.30 -38.73 -10.81
C ASP A 72 8.58 -37.47 -10.30
N ASP A 73 8.47 -36.52 -11.23
CA ASP A 73 7.29 -35.70 -11.51
C ASP A 73 6.39 -35.31 -10.32
N ALA A 74 6.86 -34.35 -9.54
CA ALA A 74 6.02 -33.31 -8.94
C ALA A 74 6.91 -32.08 -8.77
N GLY A 75 6.84 -31.15 -9.72
CA GLY A 75 7.61 -29.90 -9.67
C GLY A 75 7.50 -29.25 -8.29
N PRO A 76 8.58 -28.65 -7.76
CA PRO A 76 8.55 -28.10 -6.43
C PRO A 76 7.40 -27.10 -6.38
N ASN A 77 6.40 -27.39 -5.54
CA ASN A 77 5.55 -26.36 -5.00
C ASN A 77 6.53 -25.33 -4.45
N GLU A 78 6.68 -24.21 -5.17
CA GLU A 78 7.32 -23.01 -4.64
C GLU A 78 6.59 -22.77 -3.33
N ALA A 79 7.14 -23.27 -2.22
CA ALA A 79 6.65 -22.95 -0.91
C ALA A 79 6.63 -21.43 -0.95
N GLU A 80 5.44 -20.84 -0.93
CA GLU A 80 5.26 -19.41 -0.97
C GLU A 80 5.96 -18.90 0.28
N GLU A 81 7.26 -18.64 0.14
CA GLU A 81 8.02 -18.07 1.19
C GLU A 81 7.30 -16.79 1.50
N ASP A 82 7.17 -16.59 2.80
CA ASP A 82 6.33 -15.59 3.42
C ASP A 82 7.09 -14.25 3.28
N VAL A 83 7.25 -13.84 2.02
CA VAL A 83 8.11 -12.77 1.52
C VAL A 83 7.29 -11.50 1.62
N ARG A 84 7.79 -10.56 2.44
CA ARG A 84 7.23 -9.22 2.51
C ARG A 84 7.35 -8.55 1.15
N THR A 85 6.31 -7.81 0.79
CA THR A 85 6.23 -7.11 -0.50
C THR A 85 5.83 -5.67 -0.26
N ILE A 86 6.43 -4.75 -1.01
CA ILE A 86 6.13 -3.32 -0.89
C ILE A 86 4.69 -3.10 -1.37
N SER A 87 3.85 -2.59 -0.48
CA SER A 87 2.43 -2.30 -0.75
C SER A 87 2.19 -0.83 -1.02
N GLU A 88 2.92 0.07 -0.35
CA GLU A 88 2.81 1.51 -0.54
C GLU A 88 4.16 2.19 -0.32
N VAL A 89 4.40 3.27 -1.05
CA VAL A 89 5.52 4.18 -0.80
C VAL A 89 4.96 5.59 -0.66
N ALA A 90 5.27 6.27 0.44
CA ALA A 90 4.88 7.64 0.67
C ALA A 90 6.11 8.55 0.61
N ILE A 91 5.99 9.69 -0.08
CA ILE A 91 7.04 10.71 -0.15
C ILE A 91 6.54 12.02 0.44
N TYR A 92 7.39 12.72 1.18
CA TYR A 92 7.08 14.06 1.68
C TYR A 92 7.71 15.12 0.78
N VAL A 93 6.85 16.00 0.26
CA VAL A 93 7.26 17.16 -0.55
C VAL A 93 6.67 18.43 0.06
N ASN A 94 7.42 19.53 0.02
CA ASN A 94 6.99 20.81 0.57
C ASN A 94 7.31 21.96 -0.39
N PHE A 95 6.39 22.24 -1.32
CA PHE A 95 6.57 23.30 -2.31
C PHE A 95 6.69 24.69 -1.69
N VAL A 96 6.03 24.90 -0.55
CA VAL A 96 6.01 26.20 0.12
C VAL A 96 7.40 26.53 0.68
N GLN A 97 8.10 25.54 1.22
CA GLN A 97 9.45 25.68 1.75
C GLN A 97 10.52 25.56 0.64
N ASP A 98 10.33 24.62 -0.29
CA ASP A 98 11.31 24.27 -1.32
C ASP A 98 11.14 25.04 -2.63
N LYS A 99 10.56 26.25 -2.63
CA LYS A 99 10.18 27.06 -3.81
C LYS A 99 11.13 26.99 -5.02
N LYS A 100 12.45 27.04 -4.80
CA LYS A 100 13.50 27.02 -5.84
C LYS A 100 13.89 25.62 -6.32
N TYR A 101 13.41 24.60 -5.61
CA TYR A 101 13.72 23.19 -5.76
C TYR A 101 12.43 22.31 -5.87
N PRO A 102 11.44 22.69 -6.71
CA PRO A 102 10.17 21.98 -6.75
C PRO A 102 10.29 20.62 -7.43
N VAL A 103 9.46 19.67 -7.02
CA VAL A 103 9.26 18.39 -7.71
C VAL A 103 8.09 18.55 -8.67
N SER A 104 8.31 18.60 -9.99
CA SER A 104 7.22 18.78 -10.97
C SER A 104 6.33 17.55 -11.09
N SER A 105 6.94 16.37 -11.12
CA SER A 105 6.22 15.10 -11.08
C SER A 105 7.05 14.02 -10.42
N VAL A 106 6.37 13.03 -9.87
CA VAL A 106 6.95 11.75 -9.47
C VAL A 106 6.28 10.65 -10.27
N SER A 107 7.06 9.67 -10.74
CA SER A 107 6.57 8.43 -11.31
C SER A 107 7.14 7.24 -10.56
N MET A 108 6.42 6.12 -10.57
CA MET A 108 6.82 4.91 -9.85
C MET A 108 6.93 3.71 -10.78
N ARG A 109 8.03 2.97 -10.65
CA ARG A 109 8.22 1.63 -11.21
C ARG A 109 8.39 0.65 -10.06
N ALA A 110 7.88 -0.54 -10.22
CA ALA A 110 7.98 -1.57 -9.19
C ALA A 110 8.18 -2.95 -9.84
N GLY A 111 9.04 -3.76 -9.24
CA GLY A 111 9.46 -5.05 -9.77
C GLY A 111 10.05 -5.96 -8.70
N ARG A 112 10.56 -7.13 -9.11
CA ARG A 112 11.21 -8.08 -8.20
C ARG A 112 12.64 -7.66 -7.84
N SER A 113 13.32 -6.99 -8.75
CA SER A 113 14.68 -6.47 -8.63
C SER A 113 14.85 -5.25 -9.53
N ALA A 114 15.96 -4.52 -9.36
CA ALA A 114 16.28 -3.33 -10.16
C ALA A 114 16.33 -3.61 -11.67
N ASP A 115 16.86 -4.77 -12.07
CA ASP A 115 16.98 -5.17 -13.48
C ASP A 115 15.64 -5.54 -14.12
N LEU A 116 14.64 -5.83 -13.29
CA LEU A 116 13.30 -6.27 -13.70
C LEU A 116 12.25 -5.17 -13.49
N LEU A 117 12.68 -3.91 -13.43
CA LEU A 117 11.77 -2.78 -13.39
C LEU A 117 11.10 -2.59 -14.76
N PRO A 118 9.78 -2.40 -14.82
CA PRO A 118 9.09 -2.19 -16.08
C PRO A 118 9.55 -0.91 -16.77
N ALA A 119 9.53 -0.92 -18.11
CA ALA A 119 9.90 0.22 -18.93
C ALA A 119 8.91 1.40 -18.81
N VAL A 120 7.66 1.13 -18.44
CA VAL A 120 6.60 2.14 -18.27
C VAL A 120 6.29 2.30 -16.78
N PRO A 121 6.21 3.55 -16.26
CA PRO A 121 5.82 3.79 -14.88
C PRO A 121 4.34 3.43 -14.65
N ILE A 122 4.06 2.95 -13.44
CA ILE A 122 2.77 2.40 -13.01
C ILE A 122 1.88 3.51 -12.44
N ASP A 123 2.50 4.55 -11.88
CA ASP A 123 1.81 5.73 -11.36
C ASP A 123 2.61 6.98 -11.69
N VAL A 124 1.91 8.09 -11.95
CA VAL A 124 2.50 9.41 -12.20
C VAL A 124 1.66 10.45 -11.49
N VAL A 125 2.29 11.20 -10.59
CA VAL A 125 1.63 12.23 -9.78
C VAL A 125 2.35 13.56 -9.98
N ALA A 126 1.59 14.59 -10.33
CA ALA A 126 2.06 15.98 -10.34
C ALA A 126 1.49 16.69 -9.10
N PRO A 127 2.33 17.05 -8.11
CA PRO A 127 1.82 17.72 -6.92
C PRO A 127 1.37 19.16 -7.24
N PRO A 128 0.32 19.68 -6.58
CA PRO A 128 -0.09 21.07 -6.74
C PRO A 128 1.00 22.06 -6.32
N ALA A 129 1.08 23.23 -6.95
CA ALA A 129 2.12 24.24 -6.71
C ALA A 129 2.19 24.81 -5.28
N LYS A 130 1.16 24.61 -4.45
CA LYS A 130 1.09 25.03 -3.04
C LYS A 130 0.92 23.85 -2.08
N PHE A 131 1.41 22.68 -2.48
CA PHE A 131 1.27 21.45 -1.71
C PHE A 131 2.42 21.28 -0.71
N ALA A 132 2.08 20.91 0.53
CA ALA A 132 3.03 20.46 1.53
C ALA A 132 2.41 19.26 2.25
N GLY A 133 3.02 18.08 2.11
CA GLY A 133 2.47 16.86 2.68
C GLY A 133 3.03 15.58 2.09
N TRP A 134 2.44 14.47 2.53
CA TRP A 134 2.75 13.13 2.06
C TRP A 134 1.96 12.80 0.79
N ILE A 135 2.64 12.27 -0.21
CA ILE A 135 2.05 11.69 -1.43
C ILE A 135 2.27 10.19 -1.36
N THR A 136 1.20 9.43 -1.34
CA THR A 136 1.25 7.96 -1.31
C THR A 136 1.07 7.40 -2.70
N LEU A 137 2.04 6.60 -3.14
CA LEU A 137 2.06 5.85 -4.38
C LEU A 137 1.83 4.38 -4.05
N ARG A 138 0.96 3.71 -4.81
CA ARG A 138 0.63 2.29 -4.62
C ARG A 138 0.94 1.52 -5.88
N PRO A 139 1.71 0.43 -5.82
CA PRO A 139 1.89 -0.47 -6.96
C PRO A 139 0.51 -1.03 -7.36
N LYS A 140 -0.10 -0.46 -8.40
CA LYS A 140 -1.39 -0.95 -8.92
C LYS A 140 -1.13 -2.13 -9.84
N SER A 141 -1.80 -3.26 -9.60
CA SER A 141 -1.89 -4.35 -10.57
C SER A 141 -2.32 -3.74 -11.92
N GLY A 142 -1.41 -3.73 -12.90
CA GLY A 142 -1.69 -3.11 -14.18
C GLY A 142 -2.87 -3.79 -14.88
N PRO A 143 -3.66 -3.05 -15.68
CA PRO A 143 -4.65 -3.67 -16.56
C PRO A 143 -3.90 -4.57 -17.56
N GLY A 144 -4.29 -5.86 -17.65
CA GLY A 144 -3.78 -6.78 -18.68
C GLY A 144 -2.72 -7.81 -18.26
N GLY A 145 -2.65 -8.19 -16.98
CA GLY A 145 -1.78 -9.31 -16.56
C GLY A 145 -0.29 -8.99 -16.49
N ALA A 146 0.06 -7.70 -16.44
CA ALA A 146 1.41 -7.26 -16.04
C ALA A 146 1.77 -7.93 -14.70
N PRO A 147 3.06 -8.33 -14.50
CA PRO A 147 3.47 -9.18 -13.39
C PRO A 147 2.90 -8.65 -12.08
N SER A 148 2.18 -9.53 -11.38
CA SER A 148 1.51 -9.19 -10.14
C SER A 148 2.47 -8.45 -9.21
N LEU A 149 2.23 -7.15 -9.04
CA LEU A 149 2.95 -6.29 -8.09
C LEU A 149 2.79 -6.77 -6.65
N ALA A 150 1.93 -7.77 -6.42
CA ALA A 150 1.91 -8.55 -5.19
C ALA A 150 3.24 -9.25 -4.88
N LYS A 151 4.27 -9.18 -5.75
CA LYS A 151 5.64 -9.64 -5.47
C LYS A 151 6.69 -8.54 -5.60
N ALA A 152 6.29 -7.26 -5.55
CA ALA A 152 7.22 -6.14 -5.66
C ALA A 152 8.16 -6.09 -4.44
N ARG A 153 9.47 -6.10 -4.71
CA ARG A 153 10.54 -5.98 -3.71
C ARG A 153 11.50 -4.84 -3.99
N CYS A 154 11.49 -4.34 -5.22
CA CYS A 154 12.20 -3.17 -5.66
C CYS A 154 11.18 -2.14 -6.15
N VAL A 155 11.30 -0.90 -5.69
CA VAL A 155 10.54 0.24 -6.18
C VAL A 155 11.51 1.35 -6.57
N ARG A 156 11.34 1.90 -7.78
CA ARG A 156 12.06 3.08 -8.23
C ARG A 156 11.08 4.24 -8.41
N LEU A 157 11.36 5.32 -7.70
CA LEU A 157 10.69 6.61 -7.85
C LEU A 157 11.55 7.48 -8.76
N GLU A 158 10.99 7.92 -9.89
CA GLU A 158 11.65 8.82 -10.83
C GLU A 158 10.99 10.20 -10.73
N PHE A 159 11.79 11.24 -10.77
CA PHE A 159 11.33 12.59 -10.51
C PHE A 159 11.68 13.53 -11.66
N THR A 160 10.75 14.43 -11.98
CA THR A 160 11.00 15.51 -12.94
C THR A 160 10.97 16.85 -12.20
N ALA A 161 11.83 17.77 -12.63
CA ALA A 161 11.90 19.13 -12.11
C ALA A 161 12.60 20.06 -13.14
N PRO A 162 12.32 21.36 -13.15
CA PRO A 162 12.98 22.32 -14.07
C PRO A 162 14.46 22.54 -13.74
N GLY A 163 14.92 22.12 -12.56
CA GLY A 163 16.30 22.26 -12.12
C GLY A 163 16.61 21.28 -11.00
N LYS A 164 17.35 21.73 -9.99
CA LYS A 164 17.51 20.97 -8.75
C LYS A 164 16.15 20.76 -8.07
N MET A 165 16.00 19.69 -7.31
CA MET A 165 14.80 19.41 -6.52
C MET A 165 15.16 18.92 -5.11
N ARG A 166 14.20 19.02 -4.19
CA ARG A 166 14.32 18.49 -2.83
C ARG A 166 13.20 17.53 -2.49
N VAL A 167 13.56 16.43 -1.85
CA VAL A 167 12.62 15.50 -1.21
C VAL A 167 13.03 15.39 0.26
N ARG A 168 12.06 15.45 1.17
CA ARG A 168 12.34 15.55 2.62
C ARG A 168 12.18 14.24 3.36
N GLY A 169 11.32 13.35 2.85
CA GLY A 169 11.06 12.09 3.52
C GLY A 169 10.52 11.03 2.56
N VAL A 170 10.83 9.78 2.88
CA VAL A 170 10.31 8.59 2.23
C VAL A 170 9.86 7.64 3.34
N ARG A 171 8.66 7.08 3.19
CA ARG A 171 8.16 5.98 4.01
C ARG A 171 7.77 4.83 3.15
N VAL A 172 8.08 3.63 3.60
CA VAL A 172 7.83 2.40 2.87
C VAL A 172 6.94 1.52 3.71
N TYR A 173 5.89 1.03 3.09
CA TYR A 173 4.93 0.15 3.72
C TYR A 173 4.91 -1.18 2.99
N ALA A 174 4.85 -2.25 3.76
CA ALA A 174 4.71 -3.60 3.24
C ALA A 174 3.33 -4.17 3.53
N SER A 175 2.91 -5.10 2.67
CA SER A 175 1.82 -5.99 3.00
C SER A 175 2.23 -6.80 4.25
N PRO A 176 1.34 -6.92 5.25
CA PRO A 176 1.59 -7.76 6.40
C PRO A 176 1.86 -9.19 5.93
N LYS A 177 2.87 -9.81 6.56
CA LYS A 177 3.24 -11.21 6.33
C LYS A 177 1.97 -12.06 6.54
N THR A 178 1.52 -12.77 5.52
CA THR A 178 0.26 -13.52 5.60
C THR A 178 0.57 -14.84 6.30
N THR A 179 0.78 -14.80 7.62
CA THR A 179 1.33 -15.92 8.39
C THR A 179 0.37 -17.10 8.58
N ALA A 180 -0.81 -17.11 7.98
CA ALA A 180 -1.60 -18.34 7.84
C ALA A 180 -2.62 -18.20 6.71
N PRO A 181 -2.89 -19.26 5.92
CA PRO A 181 -4.10 -19.32 5.13
C PRO A 181 -5.28 -19.12 6.08
N VAL A 182 -6.12 -18.12 5.79
CA VAL A 182 -7.37 -17.93 6.53
C VAL A 182 -8.11 -19.28 6.42
N PRO A 183 -8.41 -19.96 7.55
CA PRO A 183 -9.07 -21.25 7.49
C PRO A 183 -10.35 -21.06 6.69
N LYS A 184 -10.45 -21.79 5.58
CA LYS A 184 -11.64 -21.80 4.75
C LYS A 184 -12.77 -22.28 5.67
N PRO A 185 -13.85 -21.51 5.87
CA PRO A 185 -14.94 -21.95 6.73
C PRO A 185 -15.41 -23.32 6.25
N ALA A 186 -15.59 -24.25 7.18
CA ALA A 186 -16.04 -25.60 6.84
C ALA A 186 -17.36 -25.48 6.07
N ALA A 187 -17.54 -26.31 5.04
CA ALA A 187 -18.77 -26.31 4.25
C ALA A 187 -19.98 -26.51 5.19
N GLY A 188 -20.80 -25.47 5.34
CA GLY A 188 -21.98 -25.48 6.22
C GLY A 188 -21.90 -24.57 7.45
N GLU A 189 -20.74 -23.97 7.75
CA GLU A 189 -20.64 -23.00 8.86
C GLU A 189 -21.31 -21.68 8.47
N ARG A 190 -22.57 -21.50 8.90
CA ARG A 190 -23.28 -20.23 8.80
C ARG A 190 -22.58 -19.23 9.71
N VAL A 191 -21.83 -18.31 9.12
CA VAL A 191 -21.38 -17.10 9.82
C VAL A 191 -22.63 -16.31 10.20
N GLU A 192 -23.03 -16.38 11.47
CA GLU A 192 -24.06 -15.49 11.99
C GLU A 192 -23.56 -14.06 11.84
N MET A 193 -24.25 -13.26 11.02
CA MET A 193 -23.97 -11.85 10.94
C MET A 193 -24.35 -11.23 12.29
N PRO A 194 -23.49 -10.39 12.89
CA PRO A 194 -23.93 -9.45 13.89
C PRO A 194 -25.04 -8.62 13.24
N ARG A 195 -26.28 -8.81 13.67
CA ARG A 195 -27.40 -7.92 13.34
C ARG A 195 -27.13 -6.62 14.09
N VAL A 196 -26.25 -5.79 13.55
CA VAL A 196 -26.19 -4.39 13.95
C VAL A 196 -27.47 -3.79 13.41
N LEU A 197 -28.44 -3.58 14.31
CA LEU A 197 -29.72 -2.99 13.95
C LEU A 197 -29.43 -1.58 13.42
N LEU A 198 -29.68 -1.37 12.12
CA LEU A 198 -29.56 -0.06 11.46
C LEU A 198 -30.27 1.06 12.24
N SER A 199 -31.30 0.73 13.02
CA SER A 199 -32.00 1.64 13.92
C SER A 199 -31.13 2.17 15.07
N GLU A 200 -30.21 1.38 15.64
CA GLU A 200 -29.30 1.85 16.69
C GLU A 200 -28.24 2.81 16.13
N LEU A 201 -27.77 2.55 14.91
CA LEU A 201 -26.84 3.46 14.22
C LEU A 201 -27.51 4.78 13.82
N ALA A 202 -28.77 4.72 13.40
CA ALA A 202 -29.57 5.90 13.08
C ALA A 202 -29.88 6.75 14.33
N ALA A 203 -30.23 6.10 15.45
CA ALA A 203 -30.48 6.77 16.72
C ALA A 203 -29.22 7.46 17.28
N ALA A 204 -28.04 6.84 17.14
CA ALA A 204 -26.78 7.46 17.54
C ALA A 204 -26.35 8.65 16.66
N ALA A 205 -26.80 8.69 15.39
CA ALA A 205 -26.46 9.75 14.45
C ALA A 205 -27.44 10.94 14.47
N LEU A 206 -28.68 10.71 14.92
CA LEU A 206 -29.81 11.66 14.83
C LEU A 206 -30.37 12.02 16.21
N GLY A 207 -29.52 12.22 17.22
CA GLY A 207 -29.94 12.59 18.58
C GLY A 207 -31.13 13.58 18.58
N GLU A 208 -32.05 13.42 19.53
CA GLU A 208 -33.43 13.96 19.46
C GLU A 208 -33.54 15.48 19.23
N ASP A 209 -32.45 16.24 19.42
CA ASP A 209 -32.38 17.67 19.14
C ASP A 209 -31.53 18.00 17.90
N GLY A 210 -32.23 18.13 16.76
CA GLY A 210 -31.96 19.13 15.70
C GLY A 210 -30.54 19.28 15.14
N CYS A 211 -30.35 18.79 13.91
CA CYS A 211 -29.15 18.82 13.05
C CYS A 211 -28.50 20.19 12.70
N ALA A 212 -28.67 21.27 13.47
CA ALA A 212 -28.24 22.62 13.07
C ALA A 212 -27.24 23.33 14.00
N SER A 213 -26.79 22.70 15.10
CA SER A 213 -25.77 23.33 15.96
C SER A 213 -24.34 23.06 15.46
N PRO A 214 -23.51 24.08 15.20
CA PRO A 214 -22.11 23.92 14.83
C PRO A 214 -21.25 23.27 15.92
N ASP A 215 -21.73 23.24 17.17
CA ASP A 215 -21.02 22.64 18.31
C ASP A 215 -21.07 21.10 18.33
N ASN A 216 -21.88 20.48 17.46
CA ASN A 216 -22.05 19.02 17.42
C ASN A 216 -21.13 18.29 16.41
N ALA A 217 -20.08 18.98 15.94
CA ALA A 217 -19.10 18.43 15.01
C ALA A 217 -18.41 17.12 15.47
N PRO A 218 -18.09 16.92 16.76
CA PRO A 218 -17.47 15.67 17.22
C PRO A 218 -18.37 14.45 17.05
N ALA A 219 -19.66 14.55 17.38
CA ALA A 219 -20.62 13.45 17.26
C ALA A 219 -20.87 13.08 15.79
N ARG A 220 -20.99 14.09 14.92
CA ARG A 220 -21.11 13.89 13.46
C ARG A 220 -19.89 13.20 12.86
N ASN A 221 -18.69 13.56 13.31
CA ASN A 221 -17.46 12.90 12.88
C ASN A 221 -17.38 11.44 13.37
N ALA A 222 -17.81 11.16 14.60
CA ALA A 222 -17.90 9.80 15.12
C ALA A 222 -18.90 8.95 14.32
N ALA A 223 -20.09 9.49 14.02
CA ALA A 223 -21.09 8.80 13.20
C ALA A 223 -20.61 8.51 11.77
N LEU A 224 -19.90 9.46 11.14
CA LEU A 224 -19.30 9.26 9.81
C LEU A 224 -18.19 8.20 9.83
N LEU A 225 -17.39 8.14 10.91
CA LEU A 225 -16.39 7.09 11.09
C LEU A 225 -17.04 5.71 11.23
N MET A 226 -18.10 5.61 12.05
CA MET A 226 -18.85 4.36 12.19
C MET A 226 -19.51 3.94 10.87
N PHE A 227 -20.14 4.87 10.15
CA PHE A 227 -20.73 4.59 8.84
C PHE A 227 -19.69 4.11 7.83
N ARG A 228 -18.51 4.75 7.77
CA ARG A 228 -17.40 4.31 6.89
C ARG A 228 -16.89 2.92 7.26
N GLN A 229 -16.81 2.60 8.55
CA GLN A 229 -16.42 1.26 9.00
C GLN A 229 -17.46 0.21 8.60
N LEU A 230 -18.74 0.51 8.76
CA LEU A 230 -19.84 -0.40 8.46
C LEU A 230 -19.99 -0.62 6.95
N ALA A 231 -19.91 0.45 6.15
CA ALA A 231 -19.88 0.37 4.69
C ALA A 231 -18.68 -0.48 4.21
N ARG A 232 -17.50 -0.28 4.79
CA ARG A 232 -16.31 -1.11 4.48
C ARG A 232 -16.53 -2.58 4.81
N GLN A 233 -17.18 -2.89 5.93
CA GLN A 233 -17.51 -4.27 6.28
C GLN A 233 -18.48 -4.90 5.28
N VAL A 234 -19.56 -4.20 4.93
CA VAL A 234 -20.57 -4.68 3.97
C VAL A 234 -19.95 -4.92 2.58
N PHE A 235 -19.20 -3.94 2.05
CA PHE A 235 -18.54 -4.08 0.76
C PHE A 235 -17.51 -5.22 0.74
N SER A 236 -16.73 -5.38 1.81
CA SER A 236 -15.77 -6.49 1.91
C SER A 236 -16.45 -7.86 1.89
N GLN A 237 -17.67 -7.96 2.41
CA GLN A 237 -18.45 -9.20 2.39
C GLN A 237 -19.13 -9.45 1.04
N LEU A 238 -19.61 -8.40 0.36
CA LEU A 238 -20.13 -8.50 -1.01
C LEU A 238 -19.05 -8.97 -1.99
N VAL A 239 -17.83 -8.41 -1.88
CA VAL A 239 -16.69 -8.83 -2.70
C VAL A 239 -16.31 -10.29 -2.45
N ARG A 240 -16.40 -10.78 -1.20
CA ARG A 240 -16.14 -12.19 -0.86
C ARG A 240 -17.17 -13.17 -1.40
N ARG A 241 -18.41 -12.73 -1.64
CA ARG A 241 -19.45 -13.58 -2.22
C ARG A 241 -19.29 -13.77 -3.74
N GLY A 242 -18.38 -13.04 -4.37
CA GLY A 242 -18.17 -13.09 -5.82
C GLY A 242 -19.29 -12.39 -6.58
N ALA A 243 -18.95 -11.76 -7.71
CA ALA A 243 -19.92 -11.13 -8.61
C ALA A 243 -20.90 -12.13 -9.28
N ASP A 244 -20.65 -13.44 -9.12
CA ASP A 244 -21.39 -14.51 -9.78
C ASP A 244 -22.38 -15.27 -8.87
N ALA A 245 -22.49 -14.90 -7.59
CA ALA A 245 -23.50 -15.52 -6.73
C ALA A 245 -24.87 -14.87 -7.02
N PRO A 246 -25.90 -15.63 -7.47
CA PRO A 246 -27.23 -15.08 -7.70
C PRO A 246 -27.77 -14.49 -6.39
N PRO A 247 -28.48 -13.35 -6.43
CA PRO A 247 -29.05 -12.75 -5.24
C PRO A 247 -29.98 -13.78 -4.56
N PRO A 248 -29.97 -13.86 -3.21
CA PRO A 248 -30.89 -14.75 -2.52
C PRO A 248 -32.33 -14.36 -2.86
N PRO A 249 -33.24 -15.33 -3.05
CA PRO A 249 -34.63 -15.05 -3.32
C PRO A 249 -35.20 -14.18 -2.19
N LEU A 250 -35.83 -13.07 -2.57
CA LEU A 250 -36.60 -12.24 -1.66
C LEU A 250 -37.83 -13.04 -1.22
N ASP A 251 -37.79 -13.55 0.00
CA ASP A 251 -38.89 -14.27 0.62
C ASP A 251 -39.93 -13.24 1.11
N LEU A 252 -40.83 -12.85 0.20
CA LEU A 252 -41.89 -11.87 0.43
C LEU A 252 -43.08 -12.44 1.22
N ASP A 253 -43.12 -13.75 1.48
CA ASP A 253 -44.27 -14.42 2.10
C ASP A 253 -44.20 -14.51 3.64
N ARG A 254 -43.26 -13.82 4.28
CA ARG A 254 -43.11 -13.81 5.76
C ARG A 254 -43.61 -12.55 6.47
N GLN A 255 -44.46 -11.76 5.82
CA GLN A 255 -45.18 -10.67 6.48
C GLN A 255 -46.69 -10.80 6.27
N THR A 256 -47.29 -11.74 7.01
CA THR A 256 -48.70 -11.68 7.45
C THR A 256 -48.76 -12.14 8.88
#